data_AF-A0A0Q1CK31-F1
#
_entry.id   AF-A0A0Q1CK31-F1
#
_cell.length_a   1.000
_cell.length_b   1.000
_cell.length_c   1.000
_cell.angle_alpha   90.00
_cell.angle_beta   90.00
_cell.angle_gamma   90.00
#
_symmetry.space_group_name_H-M   'P 1'
#
loop_
_entity.id
_entity.type
_entity.pdbx_description
1 polymer ?
#
loop_
_entity_poly.entity_id
_entity_poly.type
_entity_poly.pdbx_seq_one_letter_code
_entity_poly.pdbx_strand_id
1 'polypeptide(L)'
;MLARDRAELRAALVALDRAAGAHPRAAAAGEAGPARAASRHDRPVRAVVMTMGALHEGHASLLRAARARADQVVATIFVNPLQFGAGEDLDRYPRTLAADLAVCAREGVDVVFAPAVIHDPPPLVRFSAGPLGAVLEGASRPGHFDGMLTLVGTMLHLVQPDLAFFGRKDAQQLVCIRRMVADLAFDVTVIGVETAREPDGLARSSRNVYLTAEQRTDALALSRALAAGAAAAGDGAPAVLAAARAVLDAADGVDVDYLELASPEDLGPVRGGPALLLVAARVGTTRLIDNISLILPTDTQGA
;
A
#
# COMPACT_ATOMS: atom_id res chain seq x y z
N MET A 1 -0.73 18.77 13.62
CA MET A 1 -0.37 20.01 12.89
C MET A 1 -0.62 19.81 11.39
N LEU A 2 -1.13 20.81 10.68
CA LEU A 2 -1.26 20.76 9.21
C LEU A 2 -0.10 21.54 8.58
N ALA A 3 0.60 20.93 7.63
CA ALA A 3 1.63 21.56 6.81
C ALA A 3 1.19 21.54 5.33
N ARG A 4 1.23 22.70 4.67
CA ARG A 4 0.78 22.93 3.29
C ARG A 4 1.91 23.07 2.29
N ASP A 5 3.14 23.21 2.76
CA ASP A 5 4.33 23.27 1.93
C ASP A 5 5.55 22.64 2.62
N ARG A 6 6.68 22.61 1.90
CA ARG A 6 7.92 21.99 2.38
C ARG A 6 8.54 22.74 3.56
N ALA A 7 8.35 24.05 3.66
CA ALA A 7 8.90 24.86 4.74
C ALA A 7 8.10 24.61 6.03
N GLU A 8 6.77 24.60 5.94
CA GLU A 8 5.88 24.24 7.06
C GLU A 8 6.13 22.80 7.52
N LEU A 9 6.31 21.85 6.60
CA LEU A 9 6.65 20.47 6.96
C LEU A 9 7.98 20.43 7.72
N ARG A 10 9.03 21.05 7.20
CA ARG A 10 10.35 21.08 7.87
C ARG A 10 10.26 21.69 9.25
N ALA A 11 9.55 22.81 9.41
CA ALA A 11 9.33 23.45 10.70
C ALA A 11 8.60 22.53 11.68
N ALA A 12 7.56 21.83 11.21
CA ALA A 12 6.79 20.88 12.01
C ALA A 12 7.66 19.70 12.50
N LEU A 13 8.46 19.10 11.61
CA LEU A 13 9.33 17.97 11.96
C LEU A 13 10.40 18.38 12.98
N VAL A 14 11.02 19.56 12.78
CA VAL A 14 11.99 20.10 13.75
C VAL A 14 11.33 20.37 15.11
N ALA A 15 10.10 20.86 15.15
CA ALA A 15 9.37 21.07 16.39
C ALA A 15 9.10 19.74 17.12
N LEU A 16 8.73 18.68 16.39
CA LEU A 16 8.54 17.33 16.96
C LEU A 16 9.83 16.76 17.54
N ASP A 17 10.96 16.93 16.85
CA ASP A 17 12.26 16.41 17.30
C ASP A 17 12.72 17.11 18.59
N ARG A 18 12.54 18.43 18.67
CA ARG A 18 12.85 19.20 19.89
C ARG A 18 11.97 18.82 21.08
N ALA A 19 10.67 18.63 20.84
CA ALA A 19 9.72 18.30 21.91
C ALA A 19 10.07 16.98 22.61
N ALA A 20 10.64 16.02 21.88
CA ALA A 20 11.04 14.75 22.45
C ALA A 20 12.40 14.77 23.17
N GLY A 21 13.35 15.57 22.67
CA GLY A 21 14.65 15.77 23.35
C GLY A 21 14.52 16.41 24.74
N ALA A 22 13.44 17.14 25.00
CA ALA A 22 13.18 17.77 26.29
C ALA A 22 12.69 16.78 27.38
N HIS A 23 12.20 15.60 27.01
CA HIS A 23 11.68 14.59 27.93
C HIS A 23 12.22 13.19 27.54
N PRO A 24 13.45 12.82 27.95
CA PRO A 24 13.91 11.46 27.80
C PRO A 24 12.96 10.54 28.56
N ARG A 25 12.27 9.63 27.87
CA ARG A 25 11.24 8.78 28.48
C ARG A 25 11.67 7.33 28.64
N ALA A 26 11.35 6.82 29.82
CA ALA A 26 11.59 5.47 30.31
C ALA A 26 11.04 4.41 29.36
N ALA A 27 11.80 3.31 29.22
CA ALA A 27 11.38 2.12 28.51
C ALA A 27 10.02 1.65 29.06
N ALA A 28 9.00 1.68 28.21
CA ALA A 28 7.73 1.04 28.52
C ALA A 28 7.96 -0.48 28.50
N ALA A 29 8.27 -1.04 29.66
CA ALA A 29 8.21 -2.47 29.89
C ALA A 29 6.74 -2.87 29.99
N GLY A 30 6.29 -3.74 29.07
CA GLY A 30 5.01 -4.41 29.16
C GLY A 30 4.00 -3.93 28.12
N GLU A 31 3.92 -4.66 27.01
CA GLU A 31 2.70 -5.23 26.43
C GLU A 31 3.11 -5.98 25.15
N ALA A 32 2.57 -7.18 24.95
CA ALA A 32 2.90 -8.07 23.84
C ALA A 32 2.32 -7.57 22.50
N GLY A 33 2.80 -6.42 22.04
CA GLY A 33 2.66 -5.92 20.68
C GLY A 33 3.92 -6.22 19.84
N PRO A 34 3.86 -6.04 18.50
CA PRO A 34 5.06 -6.13 17.68
C PRO A 34 6.11 -5.13 18.21
N ALA A 35 7.33 -5.61 18.45
CA ALA A 35 8.40 -4.82 19.08
C ALA A 35 8.52 -3.43 18.44
N ARG A 36 8.55 -2.38 19.26
CA ARG A 36 8.84 -1.00 18.81
C ARG A 36 10.20 -1.01 18.09
N ALA A 37 10.26 -0.38 16.93
CA ALA A 37 11.53 -0.27 16.20
C ALA A 37 12.54 0.53 17.03
N ALA A 38 13.81 0.13 17.01
CA ALA A 38 14.87 0.99 17.53
C ALA A 38 15.04 2.18 16.58
N SER A 39 15.20 3.38 17.13
CA SER A 39 15.48 4.55 16.29
C SER A 39 16.84 4.37 15.59
N ARG A 40 16.88 4.70 14.30
CA ARG A 40 18.12 4.70 13.50
C ARG A 40 18.85 6.03 13.57
N HIS A 41 18.22 7.03 14.15
CA HIS A 41 18.66 8.42 14.19
C HIS A 41 18.67 8.94 15.64
N ASP A 42 19.39 10.03 15.89
CA ASP A 42 19.35 10.75 17.19
C ASP A 42 18.06 11.57 17.36
N ARG A 43 16.92 10.93 17.09
CA ARG A 43 15.56 11.46 17.20
C ARG A 43 14.57 10.32 17.48
N PRO A 44 13.34 10.60 17.92
CA PRO A 44 12.33 9.57 18.12
C PRO A 44 11.98 8.85 16.82
N VAL A 45 11.43 7.64 16.94
CA VAL A 45 11.01 6.84 15.78
C VAL A 45 9.89 7.58 15.07
N ARG A 46 10.10 7.91 13.81
CA ARG A 46 9.10 8.58 12.96
C ARG A 46 8.52 7.60 11.97
N ALA A 47 7.21 7.49 11.95
CA ALA A 47 6.46 6.77 10.94
C ALA A 47 5.83 7.73 9.93
N VAL A 48 5.71 7.27 8.68
CA VAL A 48 4.89 7.92 7.66
C VAL A 48 3.81 6.97 7.12
N VAL A 49 2.62 7.51 6.89
CA VAL A 49 1.56 6.89 6.10
C VAL A 49 1.28 7.80 4.91
N MET A 50 1.54 7.32 3.70
CA MET A 50 1.36 8.10 2.48
C MET A 50 0.02 7.79 1.82
N THR A 51 -0.79 8.82 1.54
CA THR A 51 -2.14 8.65 1.01
C THR A 51 -2.44 9.70 -0.07
N MET A 52 -3.44 9.42 -0.89
CA MET A 52 -4.01 10.41 -1.81
C MET A 52 -5.25 11.13 -1.24
N GLY A 53 -5.55 10.97 0.05
CA GLY A 53 -6.78 11.47 0.68
C GLY A 53 -7.98 10.55 0.52
N ALA A 54 -9.18 11.07 0.82
CA ALA A 54 -10.42 10.29 0.91
C ALA A 54 -10.28 9.09 1.86
N LEU A 55 -9.87 9.40 3.10
CA LEU A 55 -9.49 8.41 4.08
C LEU A 55 -10.70 7.57 4.51
N HIS A 56 -10.45 6.27 4.68
CA HIS A 56 -11.45 5.27 5.07
C HIS A 56 -10.82 4.30 6.08
N GLU A 57 -11.55 3.29 6.51
CA GLU A 57 -11.07 2.38 7.57
C GLU A 57 -9.74 1.68 7.23
N GLY A 58 -9.51 1.34 5.95
CA GLY A 58 -8.21 0.85 5.49
C GLY A 58 -7.05 1.83 5.69
N HIS A 59 -7.29 3.15 5.62
CA HIS A 59 -6.28 4.15 5.94
C HIS A 59 -6.14 4.35 7.45
N ALA A 60 -7.27 4.32 8.19
CA ALA A 60 -7.25 4.38 9.64
C ALA A 60 -6.44 3.21 10.25
N SER A 61 -6.53 1.99 9.69
CA SER A 61 -5.73 0.86 10.15
C SER A 61 -4.22 1.07 9.93
N LEU A 62 -3.81 1.71 8.83
CA LEU A 62 -2.41 2.12 8.60
C LEU A 62 -1.94 3.09 9.68
N LEU A 63 -2.74 4.12 9.98
CA LEU A 63 -2.43 5.13 10.98
C LEU A 63 -2.32 4.51 12.39
N ARG A 64 -3.24 3.61 12.77
CA ARG A 64 -3.15 2.86 14.04
C ARG A 64 -1.90 1.98 14.10
N ALA A 65 -1.59 1.28 13.01
CA ALA A 65 -0.40 0.43 12.91
C ALA A 65 0.90 1.24 13.03
N ALA A 66 0.92 2.47 12.49
CA ALA A 66 2.02 3.41 12.62
C ALA A 66 2.13 3.93 14.06
N ARG A 67 1.01 4.36 14.64
CA ARG A 67 0.96 4.90 15.99
C ARG A 67 1.44 3.92 17.05
N ALA A 68 1.13 2.63 16.88
CA ALA A 68 1.56 1.56 17.77
C ALA A 68 3.09 1.31 17.76
N ARG A 69 3.79 1.70 16.68
CA ARG A 69 5.21 1.33 16.45
C ARG A 69 6.18 2.51 16.42
N ALA A 70 5.68 3.74 16.39
CA ALA A 70 6.48 4.95 16.31
C ALA A 70 6.16 5.92 17.44
N ASP A 71 7.01 6.93 17.62
CA ASP A 71 6.84 8.04 18.56
C ASP A 71 6.26 9.28 17.87
N GLN A 72 6.55 9.46 16.58
CA GLN A 72 5.98 10.50 15.73
C GLN A 72 5.26 9.86 14.54
N VAL A 73 4.05 10.29 14.21
CA VAL A 73 3.29 9.83 13.04
C VAL A 73 3.01 11.00 12.12
N VAL A 74 3.48 10.86 10.87
CA VAL A 74 3.22 11.80 9.78
C VAL A 74 2.26 11.13 8.78
N ALA A 75 1.19 11.82 8.39
CA ALA A 75 0.36 11.42 7.26
C ALA A 75 0.60 12.37 6.08
N THR A 76 0.74 11.85 4.87
CA THR A 76 0.72 12.68 3.66
C THR A 76 -0.60 12.51 2.92
N ILE A 77 -1.15 13.62 2.42
CA ILE A 77 -2.38 13.68 1.63
C ILE A 77 -2.06 14.44 0.34
N PHE A 78 -1.83 13.72 -0.74
CA PHE A 78 -1.54 14.34 -2.03
C PHE A 78 -1.98 13.44 -3.19
N VAL A 79 -2.87 13.96 -4.04
CA VAL A 79 -3.27 13.29 -5.29
C VAL A 79 -2.18 13.54 -6.32
N ASN A 80 -1.39 12.52 -6.62
CA ASN A 80 -0.21 12.60 -7.47
C ASN A 80 -0.55 12.65 -8.96
N PRO A 81 -0.37 13.74 -9.71
CA PRO A 81 -0.66 13.72 -11.15
C PRO A 81 0.24 12.76 -11.94
N LEU A 82 1.48 12.52 -11.47
CA LEU A 82 2.47 11.72 -12.22
C LEU A 82 2.08 10.24 -12.37
N GLN A 83 1.22 9.72 -11.50
CA GLN A 83 0.80 8.31 -11.52
C GLN A 83 -0.53 8.08 -12.24
N PHE A 84 -1.09 9.11 -12.90
CA PHE A 84 -2.30 8.99 -13.70
C PHE A 84 -1.97 9.09 -15.19
N GLY A 85 -2.46 8.13 -15.95
CA GLY A 85 -2.41 8.15 -17.42
C GLY A 85 -3.46 9.08 -18.04
N ALA A 86 -3.36 9.34 -19.34
CA ALA A 86 -4.39 10.07 -20.08
C ALA A 86 -5.73 9.32 -20.01
N GLY A 87 -6.81 10.03 -19.65
CA GLY A 87 -8.15 9.44 -19.49
C GLY A 87 -8.34 8.67 -18.18
N GLU A 88 -7.34 8.58 -17.31
CA GLU A 88 -7.53 8.12 -15.94
C GLU A 88 -8.17 9.19 -15.06
N ASP A 89 -8.61 8.76 -13.87
CA ASP A 89 -9.56 9.52 -13.07
C ASP A 89 -8.96 10.59 -12.15
N LEU A 90 -7.98 11.36 -12.65
CA LEU A 90 -7.31 12.40 -11.84
C LEU A 90 -8.27 13.51 -11.43
N ASP A 91 -9.13 13.94 -12.36
CA ASP A 91 -10.03 15.07 -12.16
C ASP A 91 -11.19 14.72 -11.23
N ARG A 92 -11.74 13.49 -11.30
CA ARG A 92 -12.84 13.06 -10.42
C ARG A 92 -12.34 12.39 -9.13
N TYR A 93 -11.03 12.31 -8.89
CA TYR A 93 -10.51 11.77 -7.63
C TYR A 93 -11.04 12.57 -6.44
N PRO A 94 -11.65 11.93 -5.43
CA PRO A 94 -12.27 12.61 -4.31
C PRO A 94 -11.25 13.40 -3.47
N ARG A 95 -11.58 14.65 -3.15
CA ARG A 95 -10.76 15.54 -2.31
C ARG A 95 -11.57 15.99 -1.11
N THR A 96 -11.33 15.36 0.04
CA THR A 96 -12.13 15.53 1.26
C THR A 96 -11.28 15.92 2.47
N LEU A 97 -10.37 16.89 2.28
CA LEU A 97 -9.34 17.23 3.27
C LEU A 97 -9.88 17.45 4.69
N ALA A 98 -11.03 18.11 4.86
CA ALA A 98 -11.63 18.32 6.18
C ALA A 98 -12.00 16.99 6.89
N ALA A 99 -12.59 16.05 6.16
CA ALA A 99 -12.91 14.72 6.68
C ALA A 99 -11.64 13.90 6.93
N ASP A 100 -10.65 14.01 6.04
CA ASP A 100 -9.36 13.34 6.17
C ASP A 100 -8.62 13.80 7.44
N LEU A 101 -8.63 15.10 7.73
CA LEU A 101 -8.05 15.67 8.95
C LEU A 101 -8.73 15.16 10.22
N ALA A 102 -10.05 14.93 10.19
CA ALA A 102 -10.77 14.36 11.32
C ALA A 102 -10.35 12.91 11.59
N VAL A 103 -10.11 12.12 10.54
CA VAL A 103 -9.54 10.77 10.66
C VAL A 103 -8.12 10.83 11.24
N CYS A 104 -7.25 11.67 10.68
CA CYS A 104 -5.88 11.85 11.18
C CYS A 104 -5.83 12.25 12.65
N ALA A 105 -6.70 13.19 13.08
CA ALA A 105 -6.78 13.61 14.47
C ALA A 105 -7.21 12.48 15.40
N ARG A 106 -8.23 11.71 15.00
CA ARG A 106 -8.71 10.55 15.76
C ARG A 106 -7.66 9.47 15.95
N GLU A 107 -6.86 9.20 14.91
CA GLU A 107 -5.81 8.16 14.95
C GLU A 107 -4.46 8.66 15.53
N GLY A 108 -4.40 9.89 16.06
CA GLY A 108 -3.22 10.42 16.75
C GLY A 108 -2.06 10.79 15.81
N VAL A 109 -2.36 11.34 14.64
CA VAL A 109 -1.36 11.88 13.70
C VAL A 109 -0.80 13.20 14.22
N ASP A 110 0.52 13.28 14.32
CA ASP A 110 1.23 14.46 14.81
C ASP A 110 1.31 15.56 13.73
N VAL A 111 1.61 15.17 12.48
CA VAL A 111 1.70 16.08 11.33
C VAL A 111 0.96 15.50 10.13
N VAL A 112 0.08 16.31 9.53
CA VAL A 112 -0.53 16.05 8.23
C VAL A 112 0.15 16.96 7.22
N PHE A 113 0.84 16.39 6.24
CA PHE A 113 1.40 17.10 5.11
C PHE A 113 0.44 17.02 3.92
N ALA A 114 -0.24 18.12 3.60
CA ALA A 114 -1.22 18.21 2.53
C ALA A 114 -0.91 19.37 1.58
N PRO A 115 0.16 19.23 0.77
CA PRO A 115 0.56 20.26 -0.18
C PRO A 115 -0.39 20.34 -1.37
N ALA A 116 -0.60 21.54 -1.90
CA ALA A 116 -1.34 21.72 -3.15
C ALA A 116 -0.55 21.20 -4.35
N VAL A 117 0.79 21.33 -4.30
CA VAL A 117 1.71 20.99 -5.39
C VAL A 117 2.99 20.39 -4.81
N ILE A 118 3.47 19.30 -5.41
CA ILE A 118 4.80 18.72 -5.11
C ILE A 118 5.78 18.91 -6.27
N HIS A 119 5.31 18.67 -7.50
CA HIS A 119 6.10 18.79 -8.73
C HIS A 119 5.33 19.63 -9.76
N ASP A 120 5.61 20.93 -9.81
CA ASP A 120 5.21 21.81 -10.89
C ASP A 120 6.34 22.81 -11.17
N PRO A 121 6.99 22.77 -12.36
CA PRO A 121 6.74 21.84 -13.46
C PRO A 121 7.06 20.37 -13.08
N PRO A 122 6.60 19.38 -13.89
CA PRO A 122 6.95 17.98 -13.68
C PRO A 122 8.48 17.79 -13.62
N PRO A 123 8.97 16.84 -12.81
CA PRO A 123 10.40 16.71 -12.59
C PRO A 123 11.07 16.13 -13.83
N LEU A 124 12.25 16.67 -14.16
CA LEU A 124 13.11 16.20 -15.26
C LEU A 124 13.78 14.85 -14.95
N VAL A 125 14.01 14.57 -13.66
CA VAL A 125 14.59 13.31 -13.18
C VAL A 125 13.53 12.54 -12.40
N ARG A 126 13.40 11.25 -12.67
CA ARG A 126 12.36 10.37 -12.13
C ARG A 126 12.94 9.00 -11.80
N PHE A 127 12.28 8.28 -10.90
CA PHE A 127 12.52 6.85 -10.73
C PHE A 127 11.82 6.07 -11.84
N SER A 128 12.37 4.89 -12.15
CA SER A 128 11.71 3.89 -13.00
C SER A 128 11.48 2.61 -12.20
N ALA A 129 10.30 2.01 -12.35
CA ALA A 129 9.98 0.71 -11.80
C ALA A 129 10.63 -0.45 -12.56
N GLY A 130 11.29 -0.17 -13.70
CA GLY A 130 11.97 -1.18 -14.51
C GLY A 130 11.03 -2.34 -14.90
N PRO A 131 11.49 -3.60 -14.86
CA PRO A 131 10.68 -4.76 -15.20
C PRO A 131 9.39 -4.91 -14.36
N LEU A 132 9.39 -4.46 -13.10
CA LEU A 132 8.21 -4.51 -12.24
C LEU A 132 7.07 -3.63 -12.78
N GLY A 133 7.42 -2.56 -13.51
CA GLY A 133 6.46 -1.68 -14.17
C GLY A 133 5.90 -2.19 -15.49
N ALA A 134 6.41 -3.33 -16.00
CA ALA A 134 6.03 -3.87 -17.31
C ALA A 134 5.08 -5.08 -17.22
N VAL A 135 4.71 -5.51 -16.01
CA VAL A 135 3.86 -6.68 -15.75
C VAL A 135 2.63 -6.31 -14.92
N LEU A 136 1.61 -7.17 -14.89
CA LEU A 136 0.41 -7.01 -14.05
C LEU A 136 -0.21 -5.60 -14.17
N GLU A 137 -0.42 -4.87 -13.07
CA GLU A 137 -0.95 -3.50 -13.10
C GLU A 137 -0.09 -2.53 -13.92
N GLY A 138 1.22 -2.78 -14.00
CA GLY A 138 2.15 -1.96 -14.77
C GLY A 138 1.91 -2.10 -16.28
N ALA A 139 1.61 -3.31 -16.73
CA ALA A 139 1.20 -3.56 -18.12
C ALA A 139 -0.13 -2.88 -18.44
N SER A 140 -1.10 -2.94 -17.51
CA SER A 140 -2.41 -2.29 -17.67
C SER A 140 -2.33 -0.75 -17.57
N ARG A 141 -1.33 -0.21 -16.87
CA ARG A 141 -1.19 1.23 -16.59
C ARG A 141 0.27 1.68 -16.79
N PRO A 142 0.74 1.78 -18.05
CA PRO A 142 2.13 2.15 -18.35
C PRO A 142 2.54 3.48 -17.70
N GLY A 143 3.69 3.50 -17.04
CA GLY A 143 4.23 4.68 -16.34
C GLY A 143 3.60 4.96 -14.96
N HIS A 144 2.54 4.25 -14.57
CA HIS A 144 1.89 4.43 -13.26
C HIS A 144 2.88 4.29 -12.10
N PHE A 145 3.69 3.21 -12.11
CA PHE A 145 4.63 2.94 -11.03
C PHE A 145 5.84 3.88 -11.03
N ASP A 146 6.28 4.40 -12.19
CA ASP A 146 7.35 5.41 -12.27
C ASP A 146 6.92 6.72 -11.59
N GLY A 147 5.68 7.15 -11.86
CA GLY A 147 5.06 8.30 -11.21
C GLY A 147 4.86 8.09 -9.71
N MET A 148 4.41 6.90 -9.31
CA MET A 148 4.24 6.52 -7.91
C MET A 148 5.58 6.50 -7.17
N LEU A 149 6.61 5.82 -7.68
CA LEU A 149 7.92 5.74 -7.05
C LEU A 149 8.58 7.11 -6.93
N THR A 150 8.49 7.94 -7.98
CA THR A 150 8.98 9.33 -7.96
C THR A 150 8.40 10.12 -6.80
N LEU A 151 7.08 10.02 -6.57
CA LEU A 151 6.45 10.69 -5.45
C LEU A 151 6.85 10.07 -4.10
N VAL A 152 6.76 8.74 -3.96
CA VAL A 152 7.08 8.05 -2.70
C VAL A 152 8.51 8.37 -2.29
N GLY A 153 9.48 8.25 -3.19
CA GLY A 153 10.87 8.61 -2.91
C GLY A 153 11.03 10.09 -2.55
N THR A 154 10.32 11.02 -3.22
CA THR A 154 10.31 12.44 -2.81
C THR A 154 9.79 12.61 -1.38
N MET A 155 8.68 11.96 -1.02
CA MET A 155 8.08 12.05 0.31
C MET A 155 8.95 11.44 1.40
N LEU A 156 9.64 10.31 1.11
CA LEU A 156 10.60 9.70 2.03
C LEU A 156 11.76 10.66 2.34
N HIS A 157 12.28 11.39 1.34
CA HIS A 157 13.31 12.40 1.57
C HIS A 157 12.80 13.63 2.35
N LEU A 158 11.55 14.05 2.12
CA LEU A 158 10.97 15.21 2.81
C LEU A 158 10.63 14.90 4.27
N VAL A 159 10.10 13.71 4.54
CA VAL A 159 9.64 13.30 5.89
C VAL A 159 10.76 12.70 6.72
N GLN A 160 11.74 12.04 6.08
CA GLN A 160 12.82 11.28 6.71
C GLN A 160 12.29 10.33 7.81
N PRO A 161 11.41 9.38 7.47
CA PRO A 161 10.85 8.45 8.45
C PRO A 161 11.80 7.27 8.71
N ASP A 162 11.70 6.65 9.88
CA ASP A 162 12.31 5.34 10.15
C ASP A 162 11.41 4.21 9.64
N LEU A 163 10.08 4.41 9.66
CA LEU A 163 9.07 3.45 9.25
C LEU A 163 8.11 4.05 8.20
N ALA A 164 7.81 3.33 7.13
CA ALA A 164 6.80 3.72 6.15
C ALA A 164 5.75 2.62 5.98
N PHE A 165 4.47 2.97 6.15
CA PHE A 165 3.37 2.01 6.14
C PHE A 165 2.55 2.09 4.87
N PHE A 166 2.30 0.93 4.26
CA PHE A 166 1.51 0.79 3.04
C PHE A 166 0.55 -0.39 3.18
N GLY A 167 -0.62 -0.30 2.56
CA GLY A 167 -1.58 -1.40 2.53
C GLY A 167 -1.13 -2.54 1.61
N ARG A 168 -1.36 -3.79 2.02
CA ARG A 168 -1.06 -4.98 1.20
C ARG A 168 -2.00 -5.15 0.01
N LYS A 169 -3.14 -4.46 -0.02
CA LYS A 169 -4.10 -4.53 -1.13
C LYS A 169 -3.46 -4.23 -2.47
N ASP A 170 -2.63 -3.19 -2.55
CA ASP A 170 -1.87 -2.82 -3.73
C ASP A 170 -0.51 -3.54 -3.70
N ALA A 171 -0.52 -4.88 -3.81
CA ALA A 171 0.68 -5.71 -3.57
C ALA A 171 1.85 -5.37 -4.49
N GLN A 172 1.61 -5.17 -5.79
CA GLN A 172 2.66 -4.78 -6.73
C GLN A 172 3.28 -3.42 -6.37
N GLN A 173 2.47 -2.44 -5.93
CA GLN A 173 2.99 -1.17 -5.40
C GLN A 173 3.94 -1.41 -4.22
N LEU A 174 3.55 -2.26 -3.28
CA LEU A 174 4.38 -2.59 -2.12
C LEU A 174 5.69 -3.27 -2.53
N VAL A 175 5.67 -4.18 -3.50
CA VAL A 175 6.90 -4.81 -4.05
C VAL A 175 7.79 -3.76 -4.70
N CYS A 176 7.25 -2.90 -5.57
CA CYS A 176 7.99 -1.80 -6.20
C CYS A 176 8.66 -0.88 -5.15
N ILE A 177 7.93 -0.50 -4.10
CA ILE A 177 8.46 0.37 -3.03
C ILE A 177 9.57 -0.33 -2.25
N ARG A 178 9.40 -1.62 -1.91
CA ARG A 178 10.44 -2.41 -1.22
C ARG A 178 11.71 -2.52 -2.05
N ARG A 179 11.58 -2.78 -3.35
CA ARG A 179 12.73 -2.85 -4.27
C ARG A 179 13.39 -1.49 -4.44
N MET A 180 12.63 -0.41 -4.61
CA MET A 180 13.19 0.95 -4.59
C MET A 180 14.00 1.24 -3.32
N VAL A 181 13.46 0.89 -2.14
CA VAL A 181 14.15 1.11 -0.86
C VAL A 181 15.44 0.29 -0.76
N ALA A 182 15.39 -0.99 -1.13
CA ALA A 182 16.54 -1.88 -1.07
C ALA A 182 17.62 -1.52 -2.10
N ASP A 183 17.23 -1.35 -3.37
CA ASP A 183 18.15 -1.16 -4.49
C ASP A 183 18.80 0.23 -4.49
N LEU A 184 18.11 1.24 -3.95
CA LEU A 184 18.58 2.63 -3.90
C LEU A 184 19.01 3.08 -2.48
N ALA A 185 19.16 2.12 -1.56
CA ALA A 185 19.70 2.33 -0.21
C ALA A 185 18.96 3.42 0.60
N PHE A 186 17.62 3.45 0.54
CA PHE A 186 16.85 4.32 1.44
C PHE A 186 16.92 3.77 2.87
N ASP A 187 17.23 4.64 3.83
CA ASP A 187 17.24 4.27 5.25
C ASP A 187 15.83 4.35 5.87
N VAL A 188 14.94 3.47 5.41
CA VAL A 188 13.56 3.35 5.91
C VAL A 188 13.12 1.88 5.92
N THR A 189 12.36 1.49 6.93
CA THR A 189 11.73 0.16 6.96
C THR A 189 10.30 0.24 6.41
N VAL A 190 10.03 -0.53 5.35
CA VAL A 190 8.72 -0.58 4.70
C VAL A 190 7.84 -1.66 5.34
N ILE A 191 6.72 -1.25 5.95
CA ILE A 191 5.79 -2.13 6.65
C ILE A 191 4.50 -2.27 5.83
N GLY A 192 4.21 -3.51 5.40
CA GLY A 192 2.94 -3.85 4.78
C GLY A 192 1.88 -4.19 5.83
N VAL A 193 0.75 -3.49 5.80
CA VAL A 193 -0.40 -3.72 6.69
C VAL A 193 -1.47 -4.50 5.97
N GLU A 194 -2.08 -5.47 6.66
CA GLU A 194 -3.12 -6.33 6.09
C GLU A 194 -4.26 -5.55 5.45
N THR A 195 -4.75 -6.08 4.33
CA THR A 195 -5.89 -5.52 3.60
C THR A 195 -7.11 -5.48 4.50
N ALA A 196 -7.64 -4.28 4.76
CA ALA A 196 -8.91 -4.14 5.44
C ALA A 196 -10.03 -4.67 4.54
N ARG A 197 -10.83 -5.60 5.06
CA ARG A 197 -11.94 -6.22 4.34
C ARG A 197 -13.29 -5.77 4.92
N GLU A 198 -14.31 -5.84 4.10
CA GLU A 198 -15.71 -5.81 4.54
C GLU A 198 -16.06 -7.12 5.25
N PRO A 199 -17.16 -7.18 6.05
CA PRO A 199 -17.49 -8.39 6.81
C PRO A 199 -17.67 -9.66 5.97
N ASP A 200 -18.00 -9.51 4.69
CA ASP A 200 -18.16 -10.59 3.71
C ASP A 200 -16.88 -10.92 2.92
N GLY A 201 -15.76 -10.27 3.25
CA GLY A 201 -14.44 -10.57 2.69
C GLY A 201 -14.01 -9.67 1.54
N LEU A 202 -14.88 -8.81 0.99
CA LEU A 202 -14.50 -7.88 -0.07
C LEU A 202 -13.39 -6.94 0.39
N ALA A 203 -12.29 -6.82 -0.38
CA ALA A 203 -11.24 -5.85 -0.08
C ALA A 203 -11.82 -4.42 -0.14
N ARG A 204 -11.59 -3.63 0.91
CA ARG A 204 -12.07 -2.24 0.95
C ARG A 204 -11.31 -1.41 -0.09
N SER A 205 -12.05 -0.69 -0.91
CA SER A 205 -11.51 0.23 -1.92
C SER A 205 -12.43 1.43 -2.05
N SER A 206 -11.87 2.63 -2.28
CA SER A 206 -12.66 3.81 -2.66
C SER A 206 -13.51 3.54 -3.91
N ARG A 207 -13.02 2.70 -4.83
CA ARG A 207 -13.72 2.30 -6.05
C ARG A 207 -14.95 1.39 -5.83
N ASN A 208 -15.14 0.82 -4.64
CA ASN A 208 -16.31 -0.04 -4.37
C ASN A 208 -17.64 0.75 -4.48
N VAL A 209 -17.60 2.07 -4.29
CA VAL A 209 -18.77 2.95 -4.42
C VAL A 209 -19.35 2.98 -5.84
N TYR A 210 -18.58 2.57 -6.85
CA TYR A 210 -19.02 2.53 -8.24
C TYR A 210 -19.80 1.27 -8.61
N LEU A 211 -19.83 0.26 -7.72
CA LEU A 211 -20.53 -0.99 -7.96
C LEU A 211 -22.02 -0.84 -7.65
N THR A 212 -22.87 -1.38 -8.52
CA THR A 212 -24.28 -1.64 -8.16
C THR A 212 -24.35 -2.74 -7.08
N ALA A 213 -25.53 -2.93 -6.46
CA ALA A 213 -25.70 -3.98 -5.46
C ALA A 213 -25.43 -5.40 -6.02
N GLU A 214 -25.83 -5.64 -7.27
CA GLU A 214 -25.55 -6.89 -8.00
C GLU A 214 -24.05 -7.04 -8.28
N GLN A 215 -23.43 -6.03 -8.89
CA GLN A 215 -21.99 -6.01 -9.15
C GLN A 215 -21.14 -6.17 -7.89
N ARG A 216 -21.58 -5.62 -6.75
CA ARG A 216 -20.90 -5.86 -5.46
C ARG A 216 -20.94 -7.36 -5.14
N THR A 217 -22.10 -7.98 -5.26
CA THR A 217 -22.25 -9.42 -4.98
C THR A 217 -21.32 -10.25 -5.85
N ASP A 218 -21.23 -9.92 -7.15
CA ASP A 218 -20.33 -10.59 -8.09
C ASP A 218 -18.85 -10.37 -7.73
N ALA A 219 -18.49 -9.15 -7.29
CA ALA A 219 -17.13 -8.82 -6.87
C ALA A 219 -16.60 -9.68 -5.70
N LEU A 220 -17.47 -10.33 -4.93
CA LEU A 220 -17.06 -11.29 -3.90
C LEU A 220 -16.31 -12.51 -4.47
N ALA A 221 -16.51 -12.82 -5.76
CA ALA A 221 -15.79 -13.89 -6.45
C ALA A 221 -14.28 -13.74 -6.34
N LEU A 222 -13.73 -12.51 -6.35
CA LEU A 222 -12.29 -12.28 -6.22
C LEU A 222 -11.77 -12.80 -4.86
N SER A 223 -12.42 -12.40 -3.76
CA SER A 223 -12.03 -12.84 -2.42
C SER A 223 -12.22 -14.34 -2.22
N ARG A 224 -13.28 -14.93 -2.79
CA ARG A 224 -13.55 -16.37 -2.76
C ARG A 224 -12.51 -17.16 -3.55
N ALA A 225 -12.11 -16.66 -4.71
CA ALA A 225 -11.06 -17.27 -5.55
C ALA A 225 -9.72 -17.28 -4.81
N LEU A 226 -9.35 -16.17 -4.16
CA LEU A 226 -8.13 -16.12 -3.34
C LEU A 226 -8.18 -17.10 -2.17
N ALA A 227 -9.33 -17.24 -1.50
CA ALA A 227 -9.51 -18.20 -0.42
C ALA A 227 -9.42 -19.66 -0.92
N ALA A 228 -10.02 -19.97 -2.08
CA ALA A 228 -9.93 -21.29 -2.70
C ALA A 228 -8.48 -21.63 -3.11
N GLY A 229 -7.78 -20.68 -3.72
CA GLY A 229 -6.36 -20.82 -4.02
C GLY A 229 -5.52 -21.03 -2.76
N ALA A 230 -5.78 -20.27 -1.69
CA ALA A 230 -5.09 -20.44 -0.42
C ALA A 230 -5.33 -21.82 0.22
N ALA A 231 -6.55 -22.35 0.13
CA ALA A 231 -6.86 -23.69 0.63
C ALA A 231 -6.11 -24.79 -0.13
N ALA A 232 -5.80 -24.57 -1.41
CA ALA A 232 -5.02 -25.48 -2.25
C ALA A 232 -3.50 -25.24 -2.18
N ALA A 233 -3.01 -24.34 -1.31
CA ALA A 233 -1.59 -24.01 -1.23
C ALA A 233 -0.69 -25.23 -0.93
N GLY A 234 -1.17 -26.17 -0.12
CA GLY A 234 -0.45 -27.40 0.22
C GLY A 234 -0.21 -28.35 -0.96
N ASP A 235 -0.98 -28.21 -2.04
CA ASP A 235 -0.88 -29.03 -3.25
C ASP A 235 -0.01 -28.36 -4.35
N GLY A 236 0.59 -27.21 -4.04
CA GLY A 236 1.53 -26.50 -4.91
C GLY A 236 0.89 -25.52 -5.88
N ALA A 237 1.75 -24.77 -6.59
CA ALA A 237 1.34 -23.65 -7.45
C ALA A 237 0.25 -23.98 -8.50
N PRO A 238 0.30 -25.12 -9.23
CA PRO A 238 -0.73 -25.44 -10.20
C PRO A 238 -2.12 -25.63 -9.58
N ALA A 239 -2.19 -26.26 -8.41
CA ALA A 239 -3.45 -26.50 -7.71
C ALA A 239 -4.07 -25.19 -7.20
N VAL A 240 -3.24 -24.29 -6.68
CA VAL A 240 -3.65 -22.95 -6.25
C VAL A 240 -4.31 -22.18 -7.40
N LEU A 241 -3.65 -22.11 -8.56
CA LEU A 241 -4.17 -21.40 -9.73
C LEU A 241 -5.46 -22.05 -10.25
N ALA A 242 -5.50 -23.39 -10.32
CA ALA A 242 -6.69 -24.11 -10.78
C ALA A 242 -7.90 -23.88 -9.85
N ALA A 243 -7.71 -23.95 -8.53
CA ALA A 243 -8.77 -23.73 -7.55
C ALA A 243 -9.31 -22.30 -7.60
N ALA A 244 -8.43 -21.30 -7.66
CA ALA A 244 -8.83 -19.90 -7.77
C ALA A 244 -9.53 -19.62 -9.11
N ARG A 245 -9.01 -20.16 -10.22
CA ARG A 245 -9.59 -20.01 -11.56
C ARG A 245 -11.00 -20.58 -11.63
N ALA A 246 -11.23 -21.77 -11.09
CA ALA A 246 -12.55 -22.40 -11.09
C ALA A 246 -13.63 -21.54 -10.40
N VAL A 247 -13.28 -20.80 -9.34
CA VAL A 247 -14.20 -19.88 -8.67
C VAL A 247 -14.52 -18.67 -9.53
N LEU A 248 -13.52 -18.11 -10.22
CA LEU A 248 -13.72 -16.96 -11.10
C LEU A 248 -14.54 -17.32 -12.34
N ASP A 249 -14.27 -18.47 -12.96
CA ASP A 249 -14.97 -18.91 -14.17
C ASP A 249 -16.44 -19.28 -13.90
N ALA A 250 -16.79 -19.60 -12.66
CA ALA A 250 -18.17 -19.85 -12.22
C ALA A 250 -18.93 -18.58 -11.83
N ALA A 251 -18.27 -17.42 -11.77
CA ALA A 251 -18.88 -16.16 -11.39
C ALA A 251 -19.34 -15.38 -12.63
N ASP A 252 -20.66 -15.27 -12.79
CA ASP A 252 -21.23 -14.36 -13.79
C ASP A 252 -20.84 -12.91 -13.47
N GLY A 253 -20.61 -12.09 -14.50
CA GLY A 253 -20.35 -10.65 -14.35
C GLY A 253 -18.91 -10.26 -13.97
N VAL A 254 -17.99 -11.22 -13.85
CA VAL A 254 -16.57 -10.97 -13.54
C VAL A 254 -15.69 -11.24 -14.77
N ASP A 255 -15.13 -10.17 -15.34
CA ASP A 255 -14.18 -10.24 -16.46
C ASP A 255 -12.74 -10.21 -15.93
N VAL A 256 -12.06 -11.36 -15.90
CA VAL A 256 -10.73 -11.50 -15.30
C VAL A 256 -9.65 -10.92 -16.21
N ASP A 257 -8.92 -9.94 -15.72
CA ASP A 257 -7.75 -9.36 -16.40
C ASP A 257 -6.52 -10.25 -16.19
N TYR A 258 -6.23 -10.58 -14.92
CA TYR A 258 -5.21 -11.57 -14.60
C TYR A 258 -5.53 -12.32 -13.30
N LEU A 259 -5.00 -13.54 -13.20
CA LEU A 259 -4.88 -14.33 -11.97
C LEU A 259 -3.50 -14.98 -12.00
N GLU A 260 -2.61 -14.55 -11.12
CA GLU A 260 -1.18 -14.87 -11.21
C GLU A 260 -0.61 -15.25 -9.85
N LEU A 261 0.36 -16.17 -9.87
CA LEU A 261 1.22 -16.47 -8.73
C LEU A 261 2.59 -15.85 -8.96
N ALA A 262 3.04 -15.04 -8.02
CA ALA A 262 4.28 -14.30 -8.17
C ALA A 262 5.07 -14.22 -6.85
N SER A 263 6.37 -14.03 -6.97
CA SER A 263 7.27 -13.84 -5.84
C SER A 263 6.97 -12.51 -5.15
N PRO A 264 6.89 -12.48 -3.80
CA PRO A 264 6.73 -11.24 -3.06
C PRO A 264 7.97 -10.34 -3.09
N GLU A 265 9.09 -10.82 -3.62
CA GLU A 265 10.35 -10.07 -3.69
C GLU A 265 10.48 -9.30 -5.00
N ASP A 266 10.12 -9.92 -6.13
CA ASP A 266 10.41 -9.40 -7.46
C ASP A 266 9.31 -9.66 -8.50
N LEU A 267 8.17 -10.20 -8.08
CA LEU A 267 7.06 -10.63 -8.96
C LEU A 267 7.46 -11.67 -10.02
N GLY A 268 8.61 -12.34 -9.83
CA GLY A 268 9.04 -13.43 -10.67
C GLY A 268 8.26 -14.73 -10.43
N PRO A 269 8.49 -15.77 -11.25
CA PRO A 269 7.86 -17.07 -11.08
C PRO A 269 8.19 -17.70 -9.72
N VAL A 270 7.20 -18.36 -9.11
CA VAL A 270 7.35 -19.10 -7.84
C VAL A 270 7.20 -20.60 -8.06
N ARG A 271 8.12 -21.38 -7.47
CA ARG A 271 8.05 -22.86 -7.46
C ARG A 271 7.82 -23.44 -6.06
N GLY A 272 8.12 -22.66 -5.02
CA GLY A 272 7.95 -23.03 -3.61
C GLY A 272 8.30 -21.85 -2.70
N GLY A 273 7.95 -21.94 -1.41
CA GLY A 273 8.20 -20.89 -0.44
C GLY A 273 7.17 -19.74 -0.50
N PRO A 274 7.54 -18.54 -0.02
CA PRO A 274 6.64 -17.38 -0.01
C PRO A 274 6.16 -16.99 -1.41
N ALA A 275 4.85 -16.81 -1.55
CA ALA A 275 4.20 -16.45 -2.81
C ALA A 275 3.09 -15.42 -2.58
N LEU A 276 2.73 -14.71 -3.64
CA LEU A 276 1.55 -13.86 -3.75
C LEU A 276 0.62 -14.45 -4.80
N LEU A 277 -0.62 -14.72 -4.43
CA LEU A 277 -1.70 -14.95 -5.40
C LEU A 277 -2.40 -13.62 -5.64
N LEU A 278 -2.34 -13.11 -6.86
CA LEU A 278 -2.89 -11.81 -7.24
C LEU A 278 -4.01 -11.98 -8.26
N VAL A 279 -5.06 -11.18 -8.12
CA VAL A 279 -6.17 -11.12 -9.08
C VAL A 279 -6.50 -9.67 -9.42
N ALA A 280 -6.76 -9.42 -10.70
CA ALA A 280 -7.44 -8.22 -11.16
C ALA A 280 -8.58 -8.62 -12.09
N ALA A 281 -9.73 -7.97 -11.95
CA ALA A 281 -10.90 -8.23 -12.77
C ALA A 281 -11.77 -6.97 -12.90
N ARG A 282 -12.55 -6.89 -13.96
CA ARG A 282 -13.61 -5.90 -14.12
C ARG A 282 -14.94 -6.49 -13.69
N VAL A 283 -15.70 -5.71 -12.93
CA VAL A 283 -17.09 -6.01 -12.61
C VAL A 283 -17.92 -4.81 -13.05
N GLY A 284 -18.75 -5.01 -14.09
CA GLY A 284 -19.26 -3.91 -14.89
C GLY A 284 -18.11 -3.08 -15.50
N THR A 285 -18.07 -1.78 -15.22
CA THR A 285 -16.97 -0.89 -15.66
C THR A 285 -15.88 -0.70 -14.61
N THR A 286 -16.03 -1.28 -13.42
CA THR A 286 -15.12 -1.05 -12.29
C THR A 286 -14.05 -2.12 -12.26
N ARG A 287 -12.78 -1.72 -12.42
CA ARG A 287 -11.63 -2.62 -12.27
C ARG A 287 -11.23 -2.73 -10.80
N LEU A 288 -11.24 -3.95 -10.29
CA LEU A 288 -10.93 -4.31 -8.92
C LEU A 288 -9.64 -5.14 -8.89
N ILE A 289 -8.93 -5.04 -7.77
CA ILE A 289 -7.72 -5.83 -7.49
C ILE A 289 -7.83 -6.40 -6.07
N ASP A 290 -7.28 -7.59 -5.90
CA ASP A 290 -7.11 -8.22 -4.59
C ASP A 290 -5.91 -9.18 -4.63
N ASN A 291 -5.39 -9.56 -3.46
CA ASN A 291 -4.32 -10.55 -3.36
C ASN A 291 -4.29 -11.21 -1.98
N ILE A 292 -3.57 -12.33 -1.88
CA ILE A 292 -3.24 -12.99 -0.61
C ILE A 292 -1.81 -13.53 -0.64
N SER A 293 -1.13 -13.48 0.52
CA SER A 293 0.18 -14.11 0.70
C SER A 293 0.02 -15.59 1.07
N LEU A 294 0.82 -16.44 0.46
CA LEU A 294 0.82 -17.89 0.62
C LEU A 294 2.23 -18.39 0.96
N ILE A 295 2.31 -19.58 1.53
CA ILE A 295 3.53 -20.38 1.60
C ILE A 295 3.27 -21.66 0.81
N LEU A 296 4.02 -21.85 -0.27
CA LEU A 296 3.94 -23.04 -1.11
C LEU A 296 4.94 -24.09 -0.63
N PRO A 297 4.63 -25.40 -0.76
CA PRO A 297 5.60 -26.47 -0.54
C PRO A 297 6.87 -26.20 -1.36
N THR A 298 8.03 -26.34 -0.74
CA THR A 298 9.30 -26.36 -1.47
C THR A 298 9.45 -27.72 -2.13
N ASP A 299 9.66 -27.75 -3.44
CA ASP A 299 10.02 -28.96 -4.18
C ASP A 299 11.19 -29.65 -3.44
N THR A 300 10.89 -30.75 -2.75
CA THR A 300 11.88 -31.58 -2.06
C THR A 300 12.44 -32.66 -2.98
N GLN A 301 12.10 -32.63 -4.27
CA GLN A 301 12.53 -33.60 -5.27
C GLN A 301 13.35 -32.91 -6.35
N GLY A 302 14.68 -32.98 -6.21
CA GLY A 302 15.62 -32.51 -7.21
C GLY A 302 17.01 -32.17 -6.67
N ALA A 303 17.62 -33.07 -5.91
CA ALA A 303 19.07 -33.13 -5.70
C ALA A 303 19.61 -34.38 -6.38
#